data_AF-A0A6J4TY47-F1
#
_entry.id   AF-A0A6J4TY47-F1
#
_cell.length_a   1.000
_cell.length_b   1.000
_cell.length_c   1.000
_cell.angle_alpha   90.00
_cell.angle_beta   90.00
_cell.angle_gamma   90.00
#
_symmetry.space_group_name_H-M   'P 1'
#
loop_
_entity.id
_entity.type
_entity.pdbx_description
1 polymer ?
#
loop_
_entity_poly.entity_id
_entity_poly.type
_entity_poly.pdbx_seq_one_letter_code
_entity_poly.pdbx_strand_id
1 'polypeptide(L)'
;RAQVESGDGDLTAAYLYGRPFPPARVDGTLRDGEVCVVNGIALRIYHTPGHSPGSVCLWGELPGMRLLIAGDTVWGGYHPRLRSDLEAWHASLARLAGLEIDVLTVGHGRPGVFFDGARRVKEARGQLGLLFNPWFKTLGTSFRY
;
A
#
# COMPACT_ATOMS: atom_id res chain seq x y z
N ARG A 1 3.63 9.16 11.63
CA ARG A 1 4.02 10.53 12.04
C ARG A 1 5.44 10.51 12.61
N ALA A 2 5.64 9.98 13.81
CA ALA A 2 6.94 9.98 14.50
C ALA A 2 8.10 9.50 13.61
N GLN A 3 7.93 8.38 12.90
CA GLN A 3 8.95 7.81 12.03
C GLN A 3 9.40 8.72 10.88
N VAL A 4 8.50 9.57 10.36
CA VAL A 4 8.81 10.53 9.29
C VAL A 4 9.51 11.76 9.89
N GLU A 5 9.04 12.21 11.06
CA GLU A 5 9.58 13.39 11.74
C GLU A 5 10.94 13.15 12.39
N SER A 6 11.27 11.90 12.74
CA SER A 6 12.60 11.51 13.23
C SER A 6 13.53 11.01 12.13
N GLY A 7 13.02 10.77 10.91
CA GLY A 7 13.78 10.11 9.85
C GLY A 7 14.23 8.69 10.21
N ASP A 8 13.33 7.90 10.82
CA ASP A 8 13.60 6.51 11.22
C ASP A 8 13.98 5.67 9.99
N GLY A 9 15.24 5.24 9.93
CA GLY A 9 15.78 4.59 8.74
C GLY A 9 15.13 3.25 8.39
N ASP A 10 14.52 2.57 9.36
CA ASP A 10 13.85 1.29 9.16
C ASP A 10 12.42 1.52 8.68
N LEU A 11 11.66 2.34 9.41
CA LEU A 11 10.23 2.59 9.15
C LEU A 11 9.96 3.55 7.99
N THR A 12 10.98 4.23 7.47
CA THR A 12 10.92 4.96 6.19
C THR A 12 11.57 4.18 5.05
N ALA A 13 11.95 2.91 5.26
CA ALA A 13 12.62 2.06 4.28
C ALA A 13 13.95 2.63 3.73
N ALA A 14 14.58 3.57 4.45
CA ALA A 14 15.77 4.29 3.98
C ALA A 14 16.94 3.32 3.67
N TYR A 15 17.03 2.22 4.43
CA TYR A 15 18.02 1.18 4.24
C TYR A 15 17.95 0.49 2.87
N LEU A 16 16.80 0.49 2.18
CA LEU A 16 16.67 -0.04 0.82
C LEU A 16 17.39 0.83 -0.22
N TYR A 17 17.52 2.13 0.06
CA TYR A 17 18.06 3.12 -0.88
C TYR A 17 19.51 3.52 -0.54
N GLY A 18 20.11 2.92 0.49
CA GLY A 18 21.49 3.21 0.89
C GLY A 18 21.74 4.67 1.32
N ARG A 19 20.68 5.42 1.67
CA ARG A 19 20.76 6.82 2.07
C ARG A 19 19.76 7.09 3.20
N PRO A 20 20.08 7.95 4.18
CA PRO A 20 19.14 8.30 5.24
C PRO A 20 17.93 9.04 4.68
N PHE A 21 16.76 8.85 5.30
CA PHE A 21 15.59 9.68 5.04
C PHE A 21 15.72 11.00 5.79
N PRO A 22 15.65 12.17 5.12
CA PRO A 22 15.73 13.45 5.81
C PRO A 22 14.48 13.62 6.70
N PRO A 23 14.63 13.89 8.01
CA PRO A 23 13.51 14.17 8.89
C PRO A 23 12.60 15.25 8.32
N ALA A 24 11.30 15.00 8.28
CA ALA A 24 10.32 15.90 7.69
C ALA A 24 9.14 16.11 8.62
N ARG A 25 8.74 17.37 8.84
CA ARG A 25 7.53 17.72 9.60
C ARG A 25 6.31 17.12 8.90
N VAL A 26 5.42 16.50 9.67
CA VAL A 26 4.15 15.97 9.15
C VAL A 26 3.06 17.01 9.35
N ASP A 27 2.56 17.60 8.26
CA ASP A 27 1.56 18.67 8.33
C ASP A 27 0.18 18.19 8.76
N GLY A 28 -0.14 16.92 8.51
CA GLY A 28 -1.44 16.32 8.81
C GLY A 28 -1.37 14.80 8.92
N THR A 29 -2.37 14.22 9.56
CA THR A 29 -2.52 12.75 9.67
C THR A 29 -3.84 12.34 9.05
N LEU A 30 -3.82 11.24 8.31
CA LEU A 30 -5.01 10.66 7.72
C LEU A 30 -5.66 9.67 8.68
N ARG A 31 -6.99 9.57 8.64
CA ARG A 31 -7.78 8.60 9.41
C ARG A 31 -8.55 7.68 8.48
N ASP A 32 -8.81 6.46 8.94
CA ASP A 32 -9.67 5.54 8.19
C ASP A 32 -11.06 6.15 7.96
N GLY A 33 -11.56 6.05 6.73
CA GLY A 33 -12.86 6.57 6.32
C GLY A 33 -12.91 8.09 6.10
N GLU A 34 -11.85 8.83 6.43
CA GLU A 34 -11.73 10.27 6.15
C GLU A 34 -11.87 10.54 4.65
N VAL A 35 -12.43 11.69 4.28
CA VAL A 35 -12.51 12.12 2.89
C VAL A 35 -11.69 13.38 2.71
N CYS A 36 -10.67 13.30 1.85
CA CYS A 36 -9.86 14.44 1.43
C CYS A 36 -10.38 14.94 0.09
N VAL A 37 -10.56 16.25 -0.06
CA VAL A 37 -10.98 16.86 -1.33
C VAL A 37 -9.80 17.57 -1.97
N VAL A 38 -9.43 17.16 -3.19
CA VAL A 38 -8.33 17.75 -3.96
C VAL A 38 -8.86 18.17 -5.32
N ASN A 39 -8.82 19.47 -5.62
CA ASN A 39 -9.36 20.02 -6.88
C ASN A 39 -10.79 19.54 -7.21
N GLY A 40 -11.64 19.44 -6.19
CA GLY A 40 -13.02 18.97 -6.33
C GLY A 40 -13.19 17.43 -6.39
N ILE A 41 -12.11 16.66 -6.36
CA ILE A 41 -12.16 15.19 -6.32
C ILE A 41 -12.17 14.74 -4.85
N ALA A 42 -13.23 14.02 -4.47
CA ALA A 42 -13.35 13.41 -3.16
C ALA A 42 -12.62 12.06 -3.12
N LEU A 43 -11.59 11.95 -2.28
CA LEU A 43 -10.81 10.74 -2.07
C LEU A 43 -11.06 10.24 -0.64
N ARG A 44 -11.71 9.09 -0.52
CA ARG A 44 -11.86 8.38 0.74
C ARG A 44 -10.58 7.62 1.09
N ILE A 45 -10.09 7.86 2.30
CA ILE A 45 -8.96 7.15 2.88
C ILE A 45 -9.43 5.78 3.38
N TYR A 46 -8.69 4.75 3.02
CA TYR A 46 -8.76 3.42 3.59
C TYR A 46 -7.44 3.15 4.31
N HIS A 47 -7.46 3.01 5.62
CA HIS A 47 -6.31 2.51 6.37
C HIS A 47 -6.15 1.03 6.04
N THR A 48 -4.98 0.69 5.49
CA THR A 48 -4.69 -0.63 4.94
C THR A 48 -3.35 -1.14 5.47
N PRO A 49 -3.24 -1.37 6.80
CA PRO A 49 -2.02 -1.87 7.38
C PRO A 49 -1.66 -3.23 6.78
N GLY A 50 -0.37 -3.49 6.64
CA GLY A 50 0.11 -4.75 6.08
C GLY A 50 1.52 -4.65 5.56
N HIS A 51 1.71 -3.95 4.44
CA HIS A 51 3.04 -3.59 3.95
C HIS A 51 3.82 -2.79 5.02
N SER A 52 3.16 -1.81 5.61
CA SER A 52 3.60 -1.11 6.81
C SER A 52 2.41 -0.85 7.74
N PRO A 53 2.63 -0.52 9.03
CA PRO A 53 1.54 -0.16 9.93
C PRO A 53 0.75 1.10 9.51
N GLY A 54 1.41 2.00 8.77
CA GLY A 54 0.84 3.27 8.33
C GLY A 54 0.33 3.29 6.88
N SER A 55 0.32 2.14 6.19
CA SER A 55 -0.12 2.05 4.81
C SER A 55 -1.59 2.46 4.65
N VAL A 56 -1.88 3.22 3.60
CA VAL A 56 -3.23 3.66 3.24
C VAL A 56 -3.45 3.50 1.74
N CYS A 57 -4.71 3.30 1.36
CA CYS A 57 -5.18 3.47 -0.01
C CYS A 57 -6.13 4.68 -0.09
N LEU A 58 -6.18 5.32 -1.25
CA LEU A 58 -7.12 6.39 -1.52
C LEU A 58 -8.05 5.93 -2.64
N TRP A 59 -9.34 5.93 -2.37
CA TRP A 59 -10.36 5.55 -3.35
C TRP A 59 -11.22 6.76 -3.68
N GLY A 60 -11.55 6.97 -4.95
CA GLY A 60 -12.42 8.06 -5.35
C GLY A 60 -13.15 7.79 -6.66
N GLU A 61 -14.27 8.47 -6.80
CA GLU A 61 -15.06 8.49 -8.03
C GLU A 61 -14.61 9.67 -8.89
N LEU A 62 -14.14 9.37 -10.09
CA LEU A 62 -13.85 10.34 -11.14
C LEU A 62 -14.95 10.25 -12.21
N PRO A 63 -15.08 11.28 -13.08
CA PRO A 63 -15.99 11.20 -14.22
C PRO A 63 -15.73 9.94 -15.07
N GLY A 64 -16.65 8.97 -14.98
CA GLY A 64 -16.60 7.73 -15.75
C GLY A 64 -15.77 6.58 -15.17
N MET A 65 -15.16 6.70 -13.98
CA MET A 65 -14.41 5.61 -13.36
C MET A 65 -14.21 5.75 -11.85
N ARG A 66 -14.02 4.63 -11.16
CA ARG A 66 -13.60 4.53 -9.76
C ARG A 66 -12.13 4.17 -9.69
N LEU A 67 -11.32 5.07 -9.16
CA LEU A 67 -9.87 4.93 -9.01
C LEU A 67 -9.52 4.48 -7.60
N LEU A 68 -8.57 3.53 -7.51
CA LEU A 68 -7.84 3.25 -6.28
C LEU A 68 -6.36 3.61 -6.46
N ILE A 69 -5.86 4.58 -5.68
CA ILE A 69 -4.43 4.76 -5.46
C ILE A 69 -4.03 3.79 -4.34
N ALA A 70 -3.47 2.64 -4.71
CA ALA A 70 -3.31 1.53 -3.79
C ALA A 70 -2.00 1.56 -2.97
N GLY A 71 -1.05 2.39 -3.37
CA GLY A 71 0.30 2.39 -2.81
C GLY A 71 0.89 0.97 -2.83
N ASP A 72 1.62 0.62 -1.77
CA ASP A 72 2.22 -0.70 -1.60
C ASP A 72 1.29 -1.72 -0.93
N THR A 73 0.04 -1.37 -0.66
CA THR A 73 -0.95 -2.36 -0.22
C THR A 73 -1.21 -3.41 -1.30
N VAL A 74 -1.16 -3.02 -2.58
CA VAL A 74 -1.26 -3.93 -3.71
C VAL A 74 0.14 -4.17 -4.26
N TRP A 75 0.62 -5.41 -4.17
CA TRP A 75 1.93 -5.86 -4.67
C TRP A 75 3.17 -5.17 -4.07
N GLY A 76 3.05 -4.58 -2.87
CA GLY A 76 4.23 -4.16 -2.10
C GLY A 76 5.07 -5.34 -1.60
N GLY A 77 6.26 -5.02 -1.06
CA GLY A 77 7.16 -6.00 -0.44
C GLY A 77 6.88 -6.23 1.04
N TYR A 78 7.22 -7.40 1.57
CA TYR A 78 7.20 -7.67 3.01
C TYR A 78 8.59 -7.49 3.60
N HIS A 79 8.71 -6.76 4.71
CA HIS A 79 9.97 -6.72 5.45
C HIS A 79 9.76 -6.49 6.95
N PRO A 80 10.34 -7.32 7.85
CA PRO A 80 10.18 -7.17 9.29
C PRO A 80 10.60 -5.80 9.85
N ARG A 81 11.66 -5.19 9.30
CA ARG A 81 12.11 -3.83 9.68
C ARG A 81 11.07 -2.73 9.40
N LEU A 82 10.21 -2.92 8.40
CA LEU A 82 9.08 -2.02 8.14
C LEU A 82 7.89 -2.26 9.08
N ARG A 83 8.00 -3.27 9.95
CA ARG A 83 6.91 -3.82 10.76
C ARG A 83 5.73 -4.25 9.88
N SER A 84 6.05 -4.89 8.76
CA SER A 84 5.03 -5.53 7.93
C SER A 84 4.28 -6.61 8.75
N ASP A 85 2.99 -6.76 8.48
CA ASP A 85 2.10 -7.68 9.19
C ASP A 85 1.19 -8.38 8.17
N LEU A 86 1.32 -9.69 8.06
CA LEU A 86 0.63 -10.48 7.04
C LEU A 86 -0.87 -10.62 7.31
N GLU A 87 -1.27 -10.74 8.58
CA GLU A 87 -2.68 -10.88 8.94
C GLU A 87 -3.42 -9.57 8.66
N ALA A 88 -2.80 -8.45 9.06
CA ALA A 88 -3.30 -7.12 8.75
C ALA A 88 -3.38 -6.91 7.22
N TRP A 89 -2.35 -7.35 6.48
CA TRP A 89 -2.34 -7.21 5.03
C TRP A 89 -3.44 -8.02 4.34
N HIS A 90 -3.66 -9.26 4.78
CA HIS A 90 -4.76 -10.09 4.31
C HIS A 90 -6.13 -9.44 4.57
N ALA A 91 -6.33 -8.88 5.77
CA ALA A 91 -7.56 -8.16 6.12
C ALA A 91 -7.75 -6.90 5.25
N SER A 92 -6.67 -6.14 5.02
CA SER A 92 -6.67 -4.96 4.16
C SER A 92 -7.04 -5.28 2.72
N LEU A 93 -6.42 -6.31 2.13
CA LEU A 93 -6.75 -6.75 0.77
C LEU A 93 -8.16 -7.33 0.67
N ALA A 94 -8.64 -8.02 1.70
CA ALA A 94 -10.03 -8.50 1.75
C ALA A 94 -11.03 -7.34 1.76
N ARG A 95 -10.76 -6.29 2.55
CA ARG A 95 -11.57 -5.07 2.58
C ARG A 95 -11.59 -4.37 1.22
N LEU A 96 -10.42 -4.18 0.59
CA LEU A 96 -10.32 -3.56 -0.73
C LEU A 96 -11.01 -4.38 -1.83
N ALA A 97 -11.00 -5.71 -1.73
CA ALA A 97 -11.67 -6.59 -2.70
C ALA A 97 -13.21 -6.46 -2.69
N GLY A 98 -13.78 -5.84 -1.65
CA GLY A 98 -15.20 -5.50 -1.56
C GLY A 98 -15.55 -4.13 -2.15
N LEU A 99 -14.57 -3.35 -2.61
CA LEU A 99 -14.82 -2.06 -3.26
C LEU A 99 -15.05 -2.23 -4.75
N GLU A 100 -15.83 -1.33 -5.32
CA GLU A 100 -15.92 -1.19 -6.76
C GLU A 100 -14.75 -0.33 -7.25
N ILE A 101 -13.89 -0.95 -8.05
CA ILE A 101 -12.64 -0.34 -8.52
C ILE A 101 -12.50 -0.66 -10.01
N ASP A 102 -12.58 0.36 -10.86
CA ASP A 102 -12.43 0.21 -12.30
C ASP A 102 -10.95 0.21 -12.67
N VAL A 103 -10.19 1.12 -12.05
CA VAL A 103 -8.75 1.27 -12.27
C VAL A 103 -7.98 1.44 -10.96
N LEU A 104 -6.71 1.00 -10.95
CA LEU A 104 -5.81 1.26 -9.83
C LEU A 104 -4.40 1.66 -10.25
N THR A 105 -3.70 2.35 -9.35
CA THR A 105 -2.24 2.58 -9.42
C THR A 105 -1.56 1.89 -8.23
N VAL A 106 -0.27 1.58 -8.39
CA VAL A 106 0.54 0.89 -7.36
C VAL A 106 1.73 1.74 -6.93
N GLY A 107 2.29 1.43 -5.75
CA GLY A 107 3.42 2.17 -5.19
C GLY A 107 4.75 1.91 -5.89
N HIS A 108 4.95 0.70 -6.43
CA HIS A 108 6.20 0.30 -7.08
C HIS A 108 5.97 -0.53 -8.35
N GLY A 109 7.00 -0.58 -9.19
CA GLY A 109 6.99 -1.29 -10.47
C GLY A 109 6.79 -0.34 -11.65
N ARG A 110 6.24 -0.85 -12.75
CA ARG A 110 6.00 -0.04 -13.95
C ARG A 110 4.97 1.06 -13.64
N PRO A 111 5.30 2.35 -13.83
CA PRO A 111 4.33 3.42 -13.68
C PRO A 111 3.15 3.18 -14.64
N GLY A 112 1.93 3.21 -14.13
CA GLY A 112 0.76 2.96 -14.94
C GLY A 112 -0.54 2.90 -14.15
N VAL A 113 -1.63 2.98 -14.93
CA VAL A 113 -2.99 2.75 -14.47
C VAL A 113 -3.41 1.36 -14.95
N PHE A 114 -3.79 0.50 -14.03
CA PHE A 114 -4.21 -0.87 -14.31
C PHE A 114 -5.73 -0.95 -14.34
N PHE A 115 -6.26 -1.42 -15.45
CA PHE A 115 -7.69 -1.74 -15.59
C PHE A 115 -8.07 -3.00 -14.83
N ASP A 116 -9.37 -3.21 -14.68
CA ASP A 116 -10.00 -4.27 -13.90
C ASP A 116 -9.54 -4.23 -12.43
N GLY A 117 -9.53 -3.04 -11.82
CA GLY A 117 -8.93 -2.81 -10.51
C GLY A 117 -9.42 -3.79 -9.43
N ALA A 118 -10.72 -4.08 -9.38
CA ALA A 118 -11.29 -5.05 -8.44
C ALA A 118 -10.73 -6.47 -8.64
N ARG A 119 -10.49 -6.88 -9.90
CA ARG A 119 -9.85 -8.16 -10.22
C ARG A 119 -8.39 -8.17 -9.77
N ARG A 120 -7.65 -7.08 -10.02
CA ARG A 120 -6.23 -6.96 -9.61
C ARG A 120 -6.05 -7.06 -8.10
N VAL A 121 -6.95 -6.46 -7.30
CA VAL A 121 -6.93 -6.59 -5.84
C VAL A 121 -7.17 -8.05 -5.40
N LYS A 122 -8.10 -8.75 -6.04
CA LYS A 122 -8.36 -10.18 -5.77
C LYS A 122 -7.15 -11.05 -6.13
N GLU A 123 -6.48 -10.75 -7.24
CA GLU A 123 -5.23 -11.42 -7.65
C GLU A 123 -4.12 -11.18 -6.62
N ALA A 124 -3.91 -9.93 -6.19
CA ALA A 124 -2.94 -9.59 -5.14
C ALA A 124 -3.22 -10.34 -3.82
N ARG A 125 -4.48 -10.43 -3.41
CA ARG A 125 -4.90 -11.22 -2.23
C ARG A 125 -4.57 -12.70 -2.38
N GLY A 126 -4.85 -13.29 -3.55
CA GLY A 126 -4.53 -14.69 -3.83
C GLY A 126 -3.03 -14.96 -3.82
N GLN A 127 -2.24 -14.03 -4.38
CA GLN A 127 -0.78 -14.12 -4.41
C GLN A 127 -0.14 -13.95 -3.04
N LEU A 128 -0.71 -13.14 -2.14
CA LEU A 128 -0.22 -13.03 -0.77
C LEU A 128 -0.30 -14.40 -0.05
N GLY A 129 -1.32 -15.21 -0.35
CA GLY A 129 -1.42 -16.59 0.12
C GLY A 129 -0.40 -17.55 -0.51
N LEU A 130 0.15 -17.24 -1.70
CA LEU A 130 1.17 -18.06 -2.37
C LEU A 130 2.57 -17.90 -1.76
N LEU A 131 2.86 -16.78 -1.07
CA LEU A 131 4.10 -16.61 -0.31
C LEU A 131 4.30 -17.70 0.76
N PHE A 132 3.23 -18.41 1.14
CA PHE A 132 3.20 -19.43 2.20
C PHE A 132 2.92 -20.85 1.71
N ASN A 133 2.86 -21.09 0.39
CA ASN A 133 2.64 -22.45 -0.12
C ASN A 133 3.95 -23.27 0.00
N PRO A 134 3.97 -24.41 0.73
CA PRO A 134 5.18 -25.19 1.03
C PRO A 134 5.94 -25.74 -0.19
N TRP A 135 5.39 -25.61 -1.40
CA TRP A 135 6.03 -26.05 -2.64
C TRP A 135 6.90 -24.97 -3.31
N PHE A 136 6.79 -23.70 -2.91
CA PHE A 136 7.61 -22.61 -3.42
C PHE A 136 8.24 -21.85 -2.24
N LYS A 137 9.58 -21.83 -2.18
CA LYS A 137 10.35 -21.05 -1.19
C LYS A 137 9.83 -19.63 -1.11
N THR A 138 9.90 -19.01 0.08
CA THR A 138 9.81 -17.56 0.25
C THR A 138 10.60 -16.89 -0.86
N LEU A 139 9.93 -16.04 -1.67
CA LEU A 139 10.55 -15.29 -2.75
C LEU A 139 11.51 -14.25 -2.14
N GLY A 140 12.72 -14.72 -1.80
CA GLY A 140 13.84 -13.93 -1.30
C GLY A 140 13.71 -13.47 0.15
N THR A 141 14.71 -13.81 0.98
CA THR A 141 14.98 -13.12 2.26
C THR A 141 15.75 -11.82 2.06
N SER A 142 16.09 -11.48 0.82
CA SER A 142 16.72 -10.22 0.43
C SER A 142 16.07 -9.71 -0.85
N PHE A 143 15.38 -8.57 -0.76
CA PHE A 143 15.01 -7.77 -1.92
C PHE A 143 16.19 -6.83 -2.20
N ARG A 144 16.84 -6.97 -3.35
CA ARG A 144 17.72 -5.93 -3.89
C ARG A 144 16.95 -5.22 -5.00
N TYR A 145 16.70 -3.94 -4.81
CA TYR A 145 16.22 -3.04 -5.86
C TYR A 145 17.37 -2.67 -6.80
#